data_AF-A0A9W6IJ19-F1
#
_entry.id   AF-A0A9W6IJ19-F1
#
_cell.length_a   1.000
_cell.length_b   1.000
_cell.length_c   1.000
_cell.angle_alpha   90.00
_cell.angle_beta   90.00
_cell.angle_gamma   90.00
#
_symmetry.space_group_name_H-M   'P 1'
#
loop_
_entity.id
_entity.type
_entity.pdbx_description
1 polymer ?
#
loop_
_entity_poly.entity_id
_entity_poly.type
_entity_poly.pdbx_seq_one_letter_code
_entity_poly.pdbx_strand_id
1 'polypeptide(L)'
;MIFAETVAVRRDGKAGTHREDRMQHLHEAEDMTTQLLPALDGLKAQAKRLRKSLEAEGNFISHSEALELVARQYGYRDWNTIHAAAGNRPAEPLSLGAKVSGSYLGQAFTAEVIGLTRLNDGARYRVTLDLDEAVDVVTFDSFSAWRKRVNGTIGRNGVSASRTSDGRPHLEIRM
;
A
#
# COMPACT_ATOMS: atom_id res chain seq x y z
N MET A 1 -64.89 50.26 -28.29
CA MET A 1 -64.36 48.88 -28.39
C MET A 1 -63.98 48.46 -26.97
N ILE A 2 -64.84 47.91 -26.10
CA ILE A 2 -65.71 46.72 -26.09
C ILE A 2 -64.96 45.41 -25.72
N PHE A 3 -65.27 44.90 -24.50
CA PHE A 3 -65.16 43.55 -23.87
C PHE A 3 -63.79 42.85 -23.81
N ALA A 4 -63.46 41.88 -22.93
CA ALA A 4 -63.79 41.39 -21.57
C ALA A 4 -63.31 39.91 -21.52
N GLU A 5 -62.77 39.48 -20.36
CA GLU A 5 -62.79 38.12 -19.76
C GLU A 5 -62.73 36.83 -20.64
N THR A 6 -61.87 35.86 -20.25
CA THR A 6 -62.26 34.48 -19.81
C THR A 6 -61.13 33.45 -19.92
N VAL A 7 -61.22 32.49 -19.00
CA VAL A 7 -60.34 31.42 -18.52
C VAL A 7 -60.23 30.16 -19.41
N ALA A 8 -59.03 29.54 -19.34
CA ALA A 8 -58.60 28.11 -19.49
C ALA A 8 -59.11 27.17 -20.60
N VAL A 9 -58.19 26.32 -21.12
CA VAL A 9 -58.24 24.83 -21.15
C VAL A 9 -56.93 24.24 -21.72
N ARG A 10 -56.67 22.96 -21.40
CA ARG A 10 -55.41 22.19 -21.31
C ARG A 10 -54.89 21.52 -22.61
N ARG A 11 -53.64 21.01 -22.50
CA ARG A 11 -52.94 19.87 -23.17
C ARG A 11 -52.52 20.10 -24.63
N ASP A 12 -51.38 19.64 -25.15
CA ASP A 12 -50.30 18.72 -24.77
C ASP A 12 -49.04 19.12 -25.56
N GLY A 13 -47.82 18.80 -25.09
CA GLY A 13 -46.67 18.67 -26.00
C GLY A 13 -45.28 19.00 -25.46
N LYS A 14 -44.49 17.93 -25.22
CA LYS A 14 -43.01 17.83 -25.23
C LYS A 14 -42.23 18.68 -24.23
N ALA A 15 -41.76 18.09 -23.12
CA ALA A 15 -40.58 17.21 -23.03
C ALA A 15 -39.26 17.95 -23.32
N GLY A 16 -38.57 18.32 -22.25
CA GLY A 16 -37.17 18.76 -22.28
C GLY A 16 -36.75 19.24 -20.90
N THR A 17 -35.59 18.77 -20.44
CA THR A 17 -34.79 19.37 -19.35
C THR A 17 -35.40 19.41 -17.94
N HIS A 18 -35.36 18.27 -17.23
CA HIS A 18 -35.03 18.26 -15.79
C HIS A 18 -34.72 16.83 -15.29
N ARG A 19 -33.68 16.20 -15.85
CA ARG A 19 -33.12 14.95 -15.28
C ARG A 19 -31.59 14.93 -15.13
N GLU A 20 -30.90 16.02 -15.51
CA GLU A 20 -29.43 16.06 -15.47
C GLU A 20 -28.81 16.49 -14.12
N ASP A 21 -29.57 17.05 -13.18
CA ASP A 21 -29.01 17.52 -11.89
C ASP A 21 -28.90 16.43 -10.81
N ARG A 22 -29.30 15.18 -11.11
CA ARG A 22 -29.17 14.04 -10.18
C ARG A 22 -28.02 13.10 -10.54
N MET A 23 -27.02 13.59 -11.26
CA MET A 23 -25.81 12.86 -11.67
C MET A 23 -24.52 13.58 -11.25
N GLN A 24 -24.57 14.48 -10.27
CA GLN A 24 -23.37 15.07 -9.65
C GLN A 24 -23.08 14.54 -8.23
N HIS A 25 -23.91 13.62 -7.70
CA HIS A 25 -23.83 13.17 -6.31
C HIS A 25 -23.46 11.68 -6.14
N LEU A 26 -22.75 11.09 -7.10
CA LEU A 26 -22.33 9.68 -7.05
C LEU A 26 -20.84 9.43 -7.36
N HIS A 27 -20.03 10.47 -7.56
CA HIS A 27 -18.59 10.31 -7.83
C HIS A 27 -17.67 10.61 -6.62
N GLU A 28 -18.23 10.90 -5.44
CA GLU A 28 -17.47 11.36 -4.26
C GLU A 28 -17.25 10.27 -3.18
N ALA A 29 -17.48 9.00 -3.51
CA ALA A 29 -17.34 7.88 -2.56
C ALA A 29 -16.28 6.82 -2.96
N GLU A 30 -15.45 7.10 -3.97
CA GLU A 30 -14.45 6.15 -4.46
C GLU A 30 -12.99 6.64 -4.35
N ASP A 31 -12.73 7.70 -3.57
CA ASP A 31 -11.39 7.95 -3.02
C ASP A 31 -11.34 7.50 -1.55
N MET A 32 -11.89 6.31 -1.26
CA MET A 32 -11.41 5.50 -0.14
C MET A 32 -10.02 4.99 -0.51
N THR A 33 -9.05 5.90 -0.52
CA THR A 33 -7.65 5.56 -0.48
C THR A 33 -7.50 4.61 0.70
N THR A 34 -7.28 3.32 0.43
CA THR A 34 -6.89 2.36 1.47
C THR A 34 -5.52 2.84 1.96
N GLN A 35 -5.54 3.79 2.89
CA GLN A 35 -4.37 4.50 3.34
C GLN A 35 -3.58 3.50 4.17
N LEU A 36 -2.56 2.92 3.53
CA LEU A 36 -1.66 1.96 4.15
C LEU A 36 -1.15 2.54 5.47
N LEU A 37 -1.41 1.82 6.56
CA LEU A 37 -1.08 2.25 7.91
C LEU A 37 0.45 2.44 8.05
N PRO A 38 0.96 3.65 8.32
CA PRO A 38 2.39 3.87 8.56
C PRO A 38 2.86 3.10 9.80
N ALA A 39 4.15 2.81 9.90
CA ALA A 39 4.74 2.23 11.11
C ALA A 39 4.43 3.09 12.36
N LEU A 40 4.51 2.50 13.56
CA LEU A 40 4.18 3.19 14.81
C LEU A 40 4.93 4.52 14.98
N ASP A 41 6.21 4.57 14.59
CA ASP A 41 7.01 5.80 14.63
C ASP A 41 6.52 6.86 13.63
N GLY A 42 6.05 6.43 12.46
CA GLY A 42 5.42 7.30 11.47
C GLY A 42 4.13 7.92 11.99
N LEU A 43 3.29 7.14 12.67
CA LEU A 43 2.06 7.63 13.30
C LEU A 43 2.36 8.63 14.44
N LYS A 44 3.34 8.33 15.31
CA LYS A 44 3.80 9.26 16.36
C LYS A 44 4.37 10.55 15.77
N ALA A 45 5.14 10.45 14.69
CA ALA A 45 5.68 11.61 13.98
C ALA A 45 4.58 12.47 13.36
N GLN A 46 3.53 11.84 12.80
CA GLN A 46 2.34 12.54 12.31
C GLN A 46 1.61 13.28 13.43
N ALA A 47 1.37 12.63 14.58
CA ALA A 47 0.75 13.27 15.73
C ALA A 47 1.57 14.47 16.25
N LYS A 48 2.91 14.35 16.26
CA LYS A 48 3.81 15.45 16.63
C LYS A 48 3.70 16.63 15.67
N ARG A 49 3.63 16.38 14.36
CA ARG A 49 3.46 17.44 13.35
C ARG A 49 2.08 18.09 13.46
N LEU A 50 1.02 17.29 13.61
CA LEU A 50 -0.35 17.78 13.80
C LEU A 50 -0.44 18.72 15.00
N ARG A 51 0.08 18.30 16.15
CA ARG A 51 0.10 19.13 17.37
C ARG A 51 0.80 20.47 17.14
N LYS A 52 1.95 20.47 16.46
CA LYS A 52 2.69 21.71 16.14
C LYS A 52 1.90 22.64 15.21
N SER A 53 1.16 22.08 14.25
CA SER A 53 0.30 22.89 13.35
C SER A 53 -0.81 23.57 14.13
N LEU A 54 -1.51 22.82 14.98
CA LEU A 54 -2.60 23.35 15.79
C LEU A 54 -2.11 24.38 16.81
N GLU A 55 -0.95 24.15 17.41
CA GLU A 55 -0.30 25.11 18.32
C GLU A 55 0.01 26.44 17.60
N ALA A 56 0.48 26.39 16.35
CA ALA A 56 0.72 27.59 15.55
C ALA A 56 -0.57 28.36 15.21
N GLU A 57 -1.70 27.67 15.15
CA GLU A 57 -3.04 28.23 14.96
C GLU A 57 -3.69 28.69 16.28
N GLY A 58 -2.97 28.57 17.41
CA GLY A 58 -3.44 28.94 18.75
C GLY A 58 -4.32 27.87 19.43
N ASN A 59 -4.45 26.68 18.83
CA ASN A 59 -5.17 25.55 19.40
C ASN A 59 -4.21 24.58 20.11
N PHE A 60 -4.17 24.68 21.43
CA PHE A 60 -3.31 23.84 22.26
C PHE A 60 -3.99 22.51 22.59
N ILE A 61 -3.51 21.44 21.98
CA ILE A 61 -3.91 20.06 22.32
C ILE A 61 -2.76 19.29 22.96
N SER A 62 -3.09 18.34 23.84
CA SER A 62 -2.11 17.42 24.41
C SER A 62 -1.56 16.47 23.35
N HIS A 63 -0.43 15.82 23.67
CA HIS A 63 0.14 14.81 22.77
C HIS A 63 -0.80 13.60 22.60
N SER A 64 -1.47 13.18 23.67
CA SER A 64 -2.44 12.08 23.64
C SER A 64 -3.62 12.42 22.72
N GLU A 65 -4.17 13.63 22.81
CA GLU A 65 -5.24 14.06 21.90
C GLU A 65 -4.81 14.07 20.43
N ALA A 66 -3.57 14.47 20.15
CA ALA A 66 -3.03 14.41 18.79
C ALA A 66 -2.93 12.96 18.26
N LEU A 67 -2.60 11.99 19.12
CA LEU A 67 -2.58 10.56 18.75
C LEU A 67 -3.99 10.03 18.46
N GLU A 68 -4.98 10.43 19.26
CA GLU A 68 -6.39 10.07 19.04
C GLU A 68 -6.93 10.65 17.72
N LEU A 69 -6.58 11.90 17.40
CA LEU A 69 -6.96 12.52 16.11
C LEU A 69 -6.33 11.80 14.92
N VAL A 70 -5.05 11.41 15.03
CA VAL A 70 -4.40 10.58 14.00
C VAL A 70 -5.11 9.23 13.86
N ALA A 71 -5.48 8.56 14.95
CA ALA A 71 -6.21 7.30 14.88
C ALA A 71 -7.53 7.44 14.09
N ARG A 72 -8.31 8.47 14.40
CA ARG A 72 -9.57 8.78 13.72
C ARG A 72 -9.39 9.12 12.23
N GLN A 73 -8.29 9.78 11.86
CA GLN A 73 -7.96 10.07 10.46
C GLN A 73 -7.78 8.79 9.64
N TYR A 74 -7.24 7.72 10.23
CA TYR A 74 -7.11 6.41 9.61
C TYR A 74 -8.36 5.52 9.80
N GLY A 75 -9.47 6.06 10.33
CA GLY A 75 -10.72 5.32 10.56
C GLY A 75 -10.74 4.44 11.81
N TYR A 76 -9.75 4.56 12.69
CA TYR A 76 -9.70 3.81 13.96
C TYR A 76 -10.40 4.58 15.09
N ARG A 77 -11.02 3.84 16.01
CA ARG A 77 -11.78 4.42 17.14
C ARG A 77 -10.90 5.21 18.11
N ASP A 78 -9.74 4.66 18.43
CA ASP A 78 -8.81 5.19 19.42
C ASP A 78 -7.36 4.83 19.09
N TRP A 79 -6.41 5.55 19.73
CA TRP A 79 -4.98 5.31 19.56
C TRP A 79 -4.59 3.87 19.89
N ASN A 80 -5.18 3.28 20.93
CA ASN A 80 -4.85 1.92 21.33
C ASN A 80 -5.17 0.89 20.23
N THR A 81 -6.29 1.09 19.52
CA THR A 81 -6.73 0.22 18.43
C THR A 81 -5.81 0.32 17.22
N ILE A 82 -5.47 1.54 16.78
CA ILE A 82 -4.51 1.72 15.67
C ILE A 82 -3.10 1.29 16.07
N HIS A 83 -2.71 1.48 17.34
CA HIS A 83 -1.42 1.04 17.87
C HIS A 83 -1.33 -0.49 17.85
N ALA A 84 -2.37 -1.20 18.27
CA ALA A 84 -2.43 -2.66 18.19
C ALA A 84 -2.40 -3.13 16.73
N ALA A 85 -3.18 -2.51 15.83
CA ALA A 85 -3.16 -2.83 14.40
C ALA A 85 -1.79 -2.58 13.76
N ALA A 86 -1.13 -1.49 14.14
CA ALA A 86 0.21 -1.14 13.66
C ALA A 86 1.31 -2.01 14.29
N GLY A 87 1.16 -2.38 15.56
CA GLY A 87 2.14 -3.13 16.36
C GLY A 87 2.08 -4.64 16.14
N ASN A 88 0.92 -5.18 15.76
CA ASN A 88 0.77 -6.59 15.38
C ASN A 88 1.28 -6.88 13.96
N ARG A 89 2.06 -5.95 13.38
CA ARG A 89 2.82 -6.21 12.16
C ARG A 89 3.86 -7.27 12.48
N PRO A 90 3.79 -8.46 11.86
CA PRO A 90 4.77 -9.49 12.11
C PRO A 90 6.12 -8.98 11.64
N ALA A 91 7.15 -9.18 12.47
CA ALA A 91 8.52 -8.75 12.27
C ALA A 91 8.95 -8.92 10.80
N GLU A 92 9.61 -7.91 10.25
CA GLU A 92 10.13 -8.01 8.89
C GLU A 92 11.17 -9.13 8.86
N PRO A 93 10.96 -10.17 8.05
CA PRO A 93 11.86 -11.33 8.02
C PRO A 93 13.27 -10.97 7.51
N LEU A 94 13.42 -9.82 6.88
CA LEU A 94 14.64 -9.38 6.21
C LEU A 94 14.87 -7.89 6.51
N SER A 95 16.14 -7.50 6.57
CA SER A 95 16.55 -6.10 6.73
C SER A 95 17.42 -5.68 5.55
N LEU A 96 17.36 -4.40 5.18
CA LEU A 96 18.30 -3.81 4.22
C LEU A 96 19.74 -3.92 4.77
N GLY A 97 20.68 -4.28 3.90
CA GLY A 97 22.08 -4.55 4.26
C GLY A 97 22.32 -5.90 4.93
N ALA A 98 21.27 -6.70 5.17
CA ALA A 98 21.45 -8.04 5.72
C ALA A 98 22.12 -8.95 4.67
N LYS A 99 23.11 -9.72 5.10
CA LYS A 99 23.64 -10.84 4.32
C LYS A 99 22.69 -12.02 4.43
N VAL A 100 22.29 -12.54 3.28
CA VAL A 100 21.38 -13.67 3.14
C VAL A 100 22.01 -14.74 2.27
N SER A 101 21.62 -15.99 2.51
CA SER A 101 21.99 -17.12 1.66
C SER A 101 20.72 -17.80 1.17
N GLY A 102 20.80 -18.47 0.04
CA GLY A 102 19.59 -19.01 -0.57
C GLY A 102 19.85 -19.83 -1.81
N SER A 103 18.76 -20.17 -2.50
CA SER A 103 18.80 -20.77 -3.83
C SER A 103 18.05 -19.89 -4.82
N TYR A 104 18.66 -19.62 -5.97
CA TYR A 104 18.03 -18.92 -7.08
C TYR A 104 18.10 -19.81 -8.31
N LEU A 105 16.93 -20.20 -8.83
CA LEU A 105 16.79 -21.19 -9.91
C LEU A 105 17.57 -22.49 -9.64
N GLY A 106 17.67 -22.89 -8.37
CA GLY A 106 18.39 -24.09 -7.93
C GLY A 106 19.89 -23.91 -7.67
N GLN A 107 20.47 -22.73 -7.95
CA GLN A 107 21.86 -22.42 -7.64
C GLN A 107 21.98 -21.74 -6.28
N ALA A 108 22.91 -22.22 -5.45
CA ALA A 108 23.17 -21.60 -4.16
C ALA A 108 23.80 -20.20 -4.35
N PHE A 109 23.40 -19.24 -3.53
CA PHE A 109 24.00 -17.91 -3.53
C PHE A 109 24.18 -17.36 -2.13
N THR A 110 25.13 -16.43 -2.01
CA THR A 110 25.24 -15.48 -0.89
C THR A 110 25.08 -14.07 -1.45
N ALA A 111 24.24 -13.27 -0.82
CA ALA A 111 23.92 -11.94 -1.30
C ALA A 111 23.61 -10.96 -0.16
N GLU A 112 23.75 -9.68 -0.45
CA GLU A 112 23.31 -8.60 0.42
C GLU A 112 21.96 -8.04 -0.05
N VAL A 113 21.04 -7.79 0.90
CA VAL A 113 19.75 -7.17 0.61
C VAL A 113 19.92 -5.67 0.40
N ILE A 114 20.10 -5.25 -0.85
CA ILE A 114 20.23 -3.82 -1.20
C ILE A 114 18.88 -3.11 -1.40
N GLY A 115 17.79 -3.86 -1.48
CA GLY A 115 16.44 -3.32 -1.64
C GLY A 115 15.39 -4.24 -1.04
N LEU A 116 14.44 -3.67 -0.29
CA LEU A 116 13.33 -4.38 0.32
C LEU A 116 12.10 -3.49 0.22
N THR A 117 11.06 -3.98 -0.45
CA THR A 117 9.78 -3.28 -0.58
C THR A 117 8.67 -4.21 -0.13
N ARG A 118 7.91 -3.77 0.87
CA ARG A 118 6.76 -4.51 1.38
C ARG A 118 5.60 -4.46 0.39
N LEU A 119 5.00 -5.62 0.11
CA LEU A 119 3.83 -5.77 -0.75
C LEU A 119 2.68 -6.42 0.03
N ASN A 120 1.43 -6.11 -0.35
CA ASN A 120 0.22 -6.72 0.23
C ASN A 120 0.22 -6.71 1.76
N ASP A 121 0.48 -5.55 2.36
CA ASP A 121 0.58 -5.38 3.81
C ASP A 121 1.51 -6.42 4.48
N GLY A 122 2.64 -6.73 3.85
CA GLY A 122 3.67 -7.62 4.40
C GLY A 122 3.40 -9.10 4.23
N ALA A 123 2.36 -9.48 3.49
CA ALA A 123 2.21 -10.86 3.05
C ALA A 123 3.33 -11.27 2.07
N ARG A 124 3.88 -10.30 1.31
CA ARG A 124 4.98 -10.50 0.35
C ARG A 124 6.00 -9.37 0.44
N TYR A 125 7.21 -9.65 0.02
CA TYR A 125 8.31 -8.69 -0.05
C TYR A 125 8.96 -8.77 -1.42
N ARG A 126 9.13 -7.62 -2.07
CA ARG A 126 10.01 -7.50 -3.23
C ARG A 126 11.41 -7.22 -2.71
N VAL A 127 12.33 -8.14 -2.96
CA VAL A 127 13.73 -8.05 -2.58
C VAL A 127 14.58 -7.76 -3.81
N THR A 128 15.60 -6.94 -3.60
CA THR A 128 16.71 -6.75 -4.54
C THR A 128 17.98 -7.19 -3.81
N LEU A 129 18.63 -8.19 -4.38
CA LEU A 129 19.81 -8.84 -3.84
C LEU A 129 21.01 -8.50 -4.71
N ASP A 130 22.11 -8.08 -4.10
CA ASP A 130 23.42 -7.99 -4.75
C ASP A 130 24.23 -9.23 -4.33
N LEU A 131 24.50 -10.12 -5.27
CA LEU A 131 25.26 -11.33 -5.01
C LEU A 131 26.72 -10.97 -4.79
N ASP A 132 27.31 -11.53 -3.71
CA ASP A 132 28.71 -11.31 -3.35
C ASP A 132 29.63 -11.77 -4.50
N GLU A 133 29.32 -12.94 -5.07
CA GLU A 133 29.94 -13.46 -6.30
C GLU A 133 28.89 -13.55 -7.40
N ALA A 134 29.24 -13.17 -8.63
CA ALA A 134 28.34 -13.33 -9.76
C ALA A 134 28.04 -14.82 -9.95
N VAL A 135 26.77 -15.22 -9.80
CA VAL A 135 26.36 -16.61 -9.97
C VAL A 135 25.88 -16.82 -11.39
N ASP A 136 26.34 -17.89 -12.05
CA ASP A 136 25.75 -18.36 -13.29
C ASP A 136 24.45 -19.11 -12.97
N VAL A 137 23.31 -18.55 -13.37
CA VAL A 137 21.98 -19.06 -12.98
C VAL A 137 21.41 -20.07 -13.98
N VAL A 138 22.20 -20.49 -14.98
CA VAL A 138 21.81 -21.47 -15.99
C VAL A 138 22.47 -22.81 -15.67
N THR A 139 21.68 -23.89 -15.73
CA THR A 139 22.13 -25.26 -15.45
C THR A 139 22.58 -26.03 -16.69
N PHE A 140 22.49 -25.44 -17.89
CA PHE A 140 22.88 -26.07 -19.16
C PHE A 140 24.24 -25.54 -19.63
N ASP A 141 25.17 -26.43 -19.96
CA ASP A 141 26.52 -26.09 -20.44
C ASP A 141 26.54 -25.22 -21.72
N SER A 142 25.44 -25.14 -22.46
CA SER A 142 25.37 -24.38 -23.71
C SER A 142 25.11 -22.87 -23.52
N PHE A 143 24.79 -22.40 -22.31
CA PHE A 143 24.46 -20.99 -22.05
C PHE A 143 24.83 -20.57 -20.62
N SER A 144 25.44 -19.39 -20.47
CA SER A 144 25.66 -18.75 -19.17
C SER A 144 24.75 -17.54 -19.00
N ALA A 145 24.17 -17.38 -17.82
CA ALA A 145 23.51 -16.14 -17.41
C ALA A 145 24.05 -15.67 -16.05
N TRP A 146 25.19 -15.00 -16.09
CA TRP A 146 25.78 -14.40 -14.90
C TRP A 146 24.88 -13.30 -14.33
N ARG A 147 24.45 -13.48 -13.08
CA ARG A 147 23.67 -12.48 -12.35
C ARG A 147 24.43 -12.06 -11.11
N LYS A 148 24.85 -10.79 -11.10
CA LYS A 148 25.32 -10.12 -9.88
C LYS A 148 24.17 -9.48 -9.10
N ARG A 149 23.06 -9.16 -9.76
CA ARG A 149 21.87 -8.58 -9.12
C ARG A 149 20.64 -9.39 -9.46
N VAL A 150 19.89 -9.76 -8.43
CA VAL A 150 18.65 -10.53 -8.55
C VAL A 150 17.51 -9.75 -7.90
N ASN A 151 16.42 -9.60 -8.64
CA ASN A 151 15.17 -9.09 -8.10
C ASN A 151 14.17 -10.23 -7.98
N GLY A 152 13.42 -10.26 -6.89
CA GLY A 152 12.46 -11.32 -6.64
C GLY A 152 11.35 -10.86 -5.72
N THR A 153 10.21 -11.54 -5.80
CA THR A 153 9.13 -11.36 -4.81
C THR A 153 9.00 -12.64 -4.02
N ILE A 154 9.22 -12.55 -2.71
CA ILE A 154 9.18 -13.67 -1.77
C ILE A 154 8.02 -13.47 -0.78
N GLY A 155 7.50 -14.58 -0.25
CA GLY A 155 6.58 -14.57 0.89
C GLY A 155 7.31 -14.34 2.21
N ARG A 156 6.57 -14.31 3.32
CA ARG A 156 7.15 -14.26 4.68
C ARG A 156 8.10 -15.42 5.00
N ASN A 157 7.94 -16.55 4.32
CA ASN A 157 8.79 -17.73 4.47
C ASN A 157 10.09 -17.67 3.66
N GLY A 158 10.36 -16.58 2.94
CA GLY A 158 11.56 -16.46 2.11
C GLY A 158 11.45 -17.13 0.75
N VAL A 159 10.29 -17.67 0.42
CA VAL A 159 10.08 -18.44 -0.80
C VAL A 159 9.26 -17.63 -1.80
N SER A 160 9.70 -17.59 -3.06
CA SER A 160 8.96 -16.96 -4.14
C SER A 160 7.72 -17.77 -4.52
N ALA A 161 6.62 -17.09 -4.82
CA ALA A 161 5.41 -17.74 -5.32
C ALA A 161 5.60 -18.36 -6.72
N SER A 162 6.49 -17.77 -7.53
CA SER A 162 6.88 -18.30 -8.85
C SER A 162 7.70 -19.58 -8.69
N ARG A 163 7.31 -20.62 -9.44
CA ARG A 163 7.97 -21.92 -9.48
C ARG A 163 8.47 -22.22 -10.89
N THR A 164 9.60 -22.89 -10.98
CA THR A 164 10.12 -23.42 -12.25
C THR A 164 9.20 -24.56 -12.71
N SER A 165 9.35 -24.97 -13.96
CA SER A 165 8.64 -26.12 -14.54
C SER A 165 8.82 -27.40 -13.71
N ASP A 166 9.93 -27.52 -12.97
CA ASP A 166 10.25 -28.64 -12.08
C ASP A 166 9.67 -28.49 -10.66
N GLY A 167 8.77 -27.52 -10.44
CA GLY A 167 8.06 -27.32 -9.19
C GLY A 167 8.88 -26.62 -8.09
N ARG A 168 10.15 -26.30 -8.33
CA ARG A 168 11.02 -25.60 -7.36
C ARG A 168 10.76 -24.08 -7.37
N PRO A 169 10.80 -23.38 -6.23
CA PRO A 169 10.71 -21.93 -6.20
C PRO A 169 11.83 -21.27 -7.02
N HIS A 170 11.53 -20.16 -7.70
CA HIS A 170 12.55 -19.40 -8.43
C HIS A 170 13.58 -18.76 -7.50
N LEU A 171 13.14 -18.31 -6.33
CA LEU A 171 13.99 -17.69 -5.33
C LEU A 171 13.58 -18.20 -3.95
N GLU A 172 14.55 -18.70 -3.21
CA GLU A 172 14.42 -19.11 -1.82
C GLU A 172 15.54 -18.44 -1.02
N ILE A 173 15.17 -17.76 0.06
CA ILE A 173 16.10 -17.16 1.01
C ILE A 173 16.02 -17.96 2.31
N ARG A 174 17.15 -18.48 2.77
CA ARG A 174 17.30 -19.03 4.12
C ARG A 174 17.53 -17.86 5.07
N MET A 175 16.58 -17.69 5.99
CA MET A 175 16.61 -16.69 7.07
C MET A 175 17.13 -17.31 8.35
#